data_AF-A0AAD7Z3H4-F1
#
_entry.id   AF-A0AAD7Z3H4-F1
#
_cell.length_a   1.000
_cell.length_b   1.000
_cell.length_c   1.000
_cell.angle_alpha   90.00
_cell.angle_beta   90.00
_cell.angle_gamma   90.00
#
_symmetry.space_group_name_H-M   'P 1'
#
loop_
_entity.id
_entity.type
_entity.pdbx_description
1 polymer ?
#
loop_
_entity_poly.entity_id
_entity_poly.type
_entity_poly.pdbx_seq_one_letter_code
_entity_poly.pdbx_strand_id
1 'polypeptide(L)'
;MLDFKCKLRVITHKTQRLEKRLRENTVMSDGDIKRLQYVKDITKLNVEDRWKLYRHWISILKERLLEKFRSLEQIFNSDAKEYQDACQKLDLEIMKDSHVIGMTTTFAARCRNLLKDLQPKI
;
A
#
# COMPACT_ATOMS: atom_id res chain seq x y z
N MET A 1 7.53 41.76 25.79
CA MET A 1 7.06 41.57 24.39
C MET A 1 8.15 41.11 23.42
N LEU A 2 9.41 41.57 23.55
CA LEU A 2 10.55 41.17 22.69
C LEU A 2 11.00 39.70 22.86
N ASP A 3 10.93 39.15 24.08
CA ASP A 3 11.33 37.76 24.40
C ASP A 3 10.48 36.71 23.66
N PHE A 4 9.18 36.96 23.52
CA PHE A 4 8.25 36.04 22.85
C PHE A 4 8.50 35.97 21.34
N LYS A 5 8.79 37.11 20.69
CA LYS A 5 9.17 37.15 19.26
C LYS A 5 10.48 36.40 19.00
N CYS A 6 11.43 36.47 19.93
CA CYS A 6 12.69 35.75 19.83
C CYS A 6 12.48 34.23 19.92
N LYS A 7 11.69 33.77 20.92
CA LYS A 7 11.32 32.36 21.09
C LYS A 7 10.57 31.82 19.88
N LEU A 8 9.59 32.56 19.34
CA LEU A 8 8.89 32.20 18.11
C LEU A 8 9.85 32.02 16.94
N ARG A 9 10.78 32.97 16.73
CA ARG A 9 11.78 32.89 15.65
C ARG A 9 12.67 31.65 15.76
N VAL A 10 13.10 31.30 16.97
CA VAL A 10 13.91 30.10 17.23
C VAL A 10 13.12 28.83 16.89
N ILE A 11 11.85 28.77 17.29
CA ILE A 11 10.98 27.63 16.98
C ILE A 11 10.82 27.51 15.47
N THR A 12 10.41 28.58 14.78
CA THR A 12 10.23 28.57 13.31
C THR A 12 11.48 28.08 12.57
N HIS A 13 12.66 28.55 12.99
CA HIS A 13 13.92 28.13 12.38
C HIS A 13 14.22 26.64 12.65
N LYS A 14 13.94 26.14 13.86
CA LYS A 14 14.06 24.71 14.18
C LYS A 14 13.13 23.88 13.32
N THR A 15 11.87 24.30 13.14
CA THR A 15 10.88 23.58 12.31
C THR A 15 11.33 23.53 10.85
N GLN A 16 11.76 24.65 10.27
CA GLN A 16 12.28 24.70 8.91
C GLN A 16 13.50 23.77 8.70
N ARG A 17 14.40 23.72 9.68
CA ARG A 17 15.56 22.81 9.62
C ARG A 17 15.14 21.34 9.68
N LEU A 18 14.14 21.00 10.48
CA LEU A 18 13.61 19.63 10.54
C LEU A 18 12.94 19.24 9.22
N GLU A 19 12.11 20.12 8.66
CA GLU A 19 11.48 19.89 7.36
C GLU A 19 12.48 19.67 6.24
N LYS A 20 13.54 20.48 6.19
CA LYS A 20 14.62 20.30 5.20
C LYS A 20 15.25 18.91 5.32
N ARG A 21 15.52 18.45 6.54
CA ARG A 21 16.11 17.12 6.80
C ARG A 21 15.17 15.96 6.51
N LEU A 22 13.86 16.17 6.68
CA LEU A 22 12.85 15.20 6.29
C LEU A 22 12.77 15.03 4.77
N ARG A 23 13.02 16.10 4.01
CA ARG A 23 13.09 16.06 2.54
C ARG A 23 14.39 15.45 2.00
N GLU A 24 15.46 15.45 2.78
CA GLU A 24 16.73 14.84 2.40
C GLU A 24 16.62 13.32 2.38
N ASN A 25 16.80 12.73 1.19
CA ASN A 25 16.80 11.29 0.99
C ASN A 25 18.23 10.75 0.94
N THR A 26 18.92 10.78 2.07
CA THR A 26 20.28 10.25 2.18
C THR A 26 20.22 8.73 2.29
N VAL A 27 20.81 8.04 1.31
CA VAL A 27 21.01 6.59 1.33
C VAL A 27 22.26 6.28 2.17
N MET A 28 22.14 5.35 3.10
CA MET A 28 23.25 4.94 3.96
C MET A 28 23.89 3.65 3.42
N SER A 29 25.21 3.52 3.58
CA SER A 29 25.94 2.30 3.25
C SER A 29 25.69 1.21 4.30
N ASP A 30 25.66 -0.05 3.88
CA ASP A 30 25.48 -1.22 4.76
C ASP A 30 26.53 -1.31 5.89
N GLY A 31 27.74 -0.81 5.65
CA GLY A 31 28.79 -0.76 6.67
C GLY A 31 28.44 0.17 7.83
N ASP A 32 27.84 1.32 7.53
CA ASP A 32 27.43 2.30 8.53
C ASP A 32 26.22 1.80 9.33
N ILE A 33 25.29 1.08 8.69
CA ILE A 33 24.15 0.44 9.35
C ILE A 33 24.64 -0.51 10.43
N LYS A 34 25.55 -1.43 10.08
CA LYS A 34 26.07 -2.42 11.03
C LYS A 34 26.74 -1.75 12.22
N ARG A 35 27.54 -0.71 11.99
CA ARG A 35 28.20 0.04 13.08
C ARG A 35 27.18 0.70 14.01
N LEU A 36 26.13 1.32 13.46
CA LEU A 36 25.14 2.08 14.22
C LEU A 36 24.11 1.20 14.93
N GLN A 37 23.83 -0.01 14.42
CA GLN A 37 22.90 -0.96 15.05
C GLN A 37 23.36 -1.44 16.44
N TYR A 38 24.67 -1.48 16.72
CA TYR A 38 25.20 -1.91 18.02
C TYR A 38 25.28 -0.80 19.07
N VAL A 39 24.88 0.43 18.73
CA VAL A 39 24.96 1.56 19.64
C VAL A 39 23.82 1.49 20.65
N LYS A 40 24.16 1.15 21.90
CA LYS A 40 23.19 1.07 23.01
C LYS A 40 22.57 2.41 23.40
N ASP A 41 23.30 3.49 23.20
CA ASP A 41 22.88 4.84 23.61
C ASP A 41 22.81 5.79 22.42
N ILE A 42 21.59 5.96 21.91
CA ILE A 42 21.28 6.81 20.74
C ILE A 42 21.59 8.29 21.04
N THR A 43 21.61 8.71 22.30
CA THR A 43 21.83 10.11 22.67
C THR A 43 23.28 10.55 22.45
N LYS A 44 24.22 9.60 22.47
CA LYS A 44 25.65 9.83 22.21
C LYS A 44 25.98 9.93 20.72
N LEU A 45 25.04 9.61 19.83
CA LEU A 45 25.22 9.74 18.40
C LEU A 45 25.16 11.20 17.97
N ASN A 46 26.01 11.54 17.00
CA ASN A 46 25.90 12.84 16.34
C ASN A 46 24.53 12.96 15.66
N VAL A 47 24.13 14.19 15.34
CA VAL A 47 22.80 14.45 14.78
C VAL A 47 22.63 13.73 13.43
N GLU A 48 23.68 13.62 12.62
CA GLU A 48 23.61 13.03 11.29
C GLU A 48 23.35 11.52 11.33
N ASP A 49 24.08 10.78 12.16
CA ASP A 49 23.95 9.34 12.35
C ASP A 49 22.56 8.99 12.90
N ARG A 50 21.99 9.83 13.77
CA ARG A 50 20.59 9.67 14.23
C ARG A 50 19.59 9.78 13.07
N TRP A 51 19.78 10.73 12.17
CA TRP A 51 18.91 10.87 10.99
C TRP A 51 19.06 9.70 10.03
N LYS A 52 20.28 9.20 9.84
CA LYS A 52 20.53 8.02 9.01
C LYS A 52 19.86 6.77 9.60
N LEU A 53 19.97 6.57 10.92
CA LEU A 53 19.30 5.47 11.63
C LEU A 53 17.78 5.57 11.54
N TYR A 54 17.23 6.78 11.74
CA TYR A 54 15.79 7.04 11.55
C TYR A 54 15.32 6.64 10.15
N ARG A 55 16.02 7.09 9.10
CA ARG A 55 15.65 6.75 7.70
C ARG A 55 15.73 5.24 7.45
N HIS A 56 16.74 4.56 7.98
CA HIS A 56 16.87 3.12 7.87
C HIS A 56 15.70 2.37 8.52
N TRP A 57 15.31 2.74 9.75
CA TRP A 57 14.15 2.16 10.41
C TRP A 57 12.84 2.40 9.65
N ILE A 58 12.67 3.60 9.07
CA ILE A 58 11.53 3.89 8.22
C ILE A 58 11.54 3.00 6.96
N SER A 59 12.70 2.76 6.34
CA SER A 59 12.80 1.84 5.18
C SER A 59 12.36 0.43 5.55
N ILE A 60 12.91 -0.13 6.62
CA ILE A 60 12.55 -1.47 7.11
C ILE A 60 11.05 -1.56 7.41
N LEU A 61 10.50 -0.53 8.08
CA LEU A 61 9.07 -0.51 8.40
C LEU A 61 8.23 -0.47 7.13
N LYS A 62 8.59 0.37 6.15
CA LYS A 62 7.89 0.47 4.86
C LYS A 62 7.95 -0.85 4.11
N GLU A 63 9.10 -1.49 4.02
CA GLU A 63 9.28 -2.79 3.36
C GLU A 63 8.37 -3.85 4.00
N ARG A 64 8.40 -3.97 5.33
CA ARG A 64 7.53 -4.91 6.06
C ARG A 64 6.04 -4.63 5.86
N LEU A 65 5.64 -3.36 5.81
CA LEU A 65 4.26 -2.98 5.55
C LEU A 65 3.84 -3.28 4.11
N LEU A 66 4.72 -3.03 3.14
CA LEU A 66 4.47 -3.35 1.74
C LEU A 66 4.37 -4.86 1.51
N GLU A 67 5.20 -5.66 2.16
CA GLU A 67 5.10 -7.12 2.11
C GLU A 67 3.75 -7.61 2.65
N LYS A 68 3.33 -7.12 3.81
CA LYS A 68 1.99 -7.42 4.36
C LYS A 68 0.85 -6.95 3.46
N PHE A 69 1.00 -5.78 2.85
CA PHE A 69 0.00 -5.26 1.94
C PHE A 69 -0.14 -6.16 0.69
N ARG A 70 0.99 -6.57 0.10
CA ARG A 70 1.01 -7.47 -1.06
C ARG A 70 0.39 -8.83 -0.75
N SER A 71 0.66 -9.39 0.43
CA SER A 71 0.04 -10.67 0.81
C SER A 71 -1.47 -10.56 0.98
N LEU A 72 -1.95 -9.48 1.60
CA LEU A 72 -3.39 -9.21 1.73
C LEU A 72 -4.06 -8.96 0.37
N GLU A 73 -3.41 -8.20 -0.50
CA GLU A 73 -3.88 -7.94 -1.87
C GLU A 73 -3.98 -9.24 -2.68
N GLN A 74 -3.01 -10.14 -2.55
CA GLN A 74 -3.03 -11.44 -3.21
C GLN A 74 -4.20 -12.30 -2.72
N ILE A 75 -4.42 -12.37 -1.40
CA ILE A 75 -5.55 -13.10 -0.81
C ILE A 75 -6.87 -12.51 -1.31
N PHE A 76 -7.04 -11.20 -1.21
CA PHE A 76 -8.24 -10.51 -1.67
C PHE A 76 -8.54 -10.79 -3.15
N ASN A 77 -7.53 -10.70 -4.02
CA ASN A 77 -7.72 -10.97 -5.45
C ASN A 77 -8.08 -12.43 -5.73
N SER A 78 -7.53 -13.37 -4.95
CA SER A 78 -7.88 -14.79 -5.04
C SER A 78 -9.34 -15.01 -4.63
N ASP A 79 -9.74 -14.50 -3.47
CA ASP A 79 -11.10 -14.65 -2.94
C ASP A 79 -12.13 -13.97 -3.83
N ALA A 80 -11.82 -12.77 -4.34
CA ALA A 80 -12.68 -12.05 -5.27
C ALA A 80 -12.88 -12.81 -6.58
N LYS A 81 -11.83 -13.49 -7.07
CA LYS A 81 -11.92 -14.33 -8.26
C LYS A 81 -12.77 -15.57 -7.99
N GLU A 82 -12.54 -16.27 -6.88
CA GLU A 82 -13.34 -17.44 -6.50
C GLU A 82 -14.82 -17.08 -6.34
N TYR A 83 -15.11 -15.95 -5.70
CA TYR A 83 -16.46 -15.42 -5.58
C TYR A 83 -17.08 -15.13 -6.95
N GLN A 84 -16.34 -14.48 -7.86
CA GLN A 84 -16.83 -14.20 -9.20
C GLN A 84 -17.10 -15.48 -10.00
N ASP A 85 -16.24 -16.49 -9.89
CA ASP A 85 -16.42 -17.79 -10.53
C ASP A 85 -17.65 -18.53 -9.96
N ALA A 86 -17.89 -18.45 -8.66
CA ALA A 86 -19.08 -19.00 -8.01
C ALA A 86 -20.36 -18.30 -8.48
N CYS A 87 -20.37 -16.96 -8.53
CA CYS A 87 -21.49 -16.19 -9.07
C CYS A 87 -21.79 -16.57 -10.52
N GLN A 88 -20.77 -16.71 -11.37
CA GLN A 88 -20.97 -17.10 -12.77
C GLN A 88 -21.58 -18.50 -12.91
N LYS A 89 -21.20 -19.46 -12.04
CA LYS A 89 -21.81 -20.79 -12.03
C LYS A 89 -23.28 -20.74 -11.64
N LEU A 90 -23.62 -19.97 -10.60
CA LEU A 90 -25.01 -19.77 -10.18
C LEU A 90 -25.83 -19.10 -11.28
N ASP A 91 -25.31 -18.05 -11.90
CA ASP A 91 -25.97 -17.37 -13.02
C ASP A 91 -26.26 -18.34 -14.18
N LEU A 92 -25.31 -19.22 -14.51
CA LEU A 92 -25.47 -20.22 -15.55
C LEU A 92 -26.51 -21.30 -15.20
N GLU A 93 -26.57 -21.74 -13.95
CA GLU A 93 -27.59 -22.68 -13.47
C GLU A 93 -28.99 -22.07 -13.56
N ILE A 94 -29.16 -20.85 -13.05
CA ILE A 94 -30.42 -20.10 -13.14
C ILE A 94 -30.86 -19.93 -14.61
N MET A 95 -29.92 -19.57 -15.49
CA MET A 95 -30.21 -19.40 -16.91
C MET A 95 -30.65 -20.71 -17.58
N LYS A 96 -30.06 -21.86 -17.22
CA LYS A 96 -30.46 -23.17 -17.75
C LYS A 96 -31.88 -23.57 -17.39
N ASP A 97 -32.34 -23.21 -16.20
CA ASP A 97 -33.68 -23.55 -15.71
C ASP A 97 -34.77 -22.56 -16.19
N SER A 98 -34.35 -21.40 -16.70
CA SER A 98 -35.26 -20.36 -17.16
C SER A 98 -35.78 -20.61 -18.59
N HIS A 99 -37.05 -20.29 -18.84
CA HIS A 99 -37.66 -20.44 -20.17
C HIS A 99 -37.38 -19.25 -21.09
N VAL A 100 -37.22 -18.05 -20.53
CA VAL A 100 -36.94 -16.80 -21.26
C VAL A 100 -35.97 -15.98 -20.43
N ILE A 101 -34.88 -15.51 -21.06
CA ILE A 101 -33.87 -14.66 -20.40
C ILE A 101 -33.88 -13.29 -21.06
N GLY A 102 -34.22 -12.25 -20.29
CA GLY A 102 -34.06 -10.86 -20.70
C GLY A 102 -32.76 -10.27 -20.15
N MET A 103 -31.90 -9.75 -21.02
CA MET A 103 -30.61 -9.17 -20.64
C MET A 103 -30.36 -7.86 -21.38
N THR A 104 -29.76 -6.89 -20.69
CA THR A 104 -29.36 -5.61 -21.31
C THR A 104 -28.16 -5.85 -22.23
N THR A 105 -28.04 -5.07 -23.30
CA THR A 105 -27.00 -5.28 -24.32
C THR A 105 -25.58 -5.18 -23.75
N THR A 106 -25.35 -4.32 -22.77
CA THR A 106 -24.07 -4.21 -22.05
C THR A 106 -23.76 -5.47 -21.24
N PHE A 107 -24.77 -6.03 -20.56
CA PHE A 107 -24.61 -7.26 -19.80
C PHE A 107 -24.42 -8.47 -20.71
N ALA A 108 -25.16 -8.56 -21.82
CA ALA A 108 -24.99 -9.59 -22.84
C ALA A 108 -23.57 -9.57 -23.46
N ALA A 109 -23.00 -8.37 -23.69
CA ALA A 109 -21.63 -8.23 -24.17
C ALA A 109 -20.60 -8.69 -23.13
N ARG A 110 -20.81 -8.35 -21.85
CA ARG A 110 -19.92 -8.74 -20.74
C ARG A 110 -19.98 -10.24 -20.44
N CYS A 111 -21.16 -10.84 -20.52
CA CYS A 111 -21.40 -12.26 -20.23
C CYS A 111 -21.34 -13.15 -21.48
N ARG A 112 -20.73 -12.66 -22.57
CA ARG A 112 -20.67 -13.38 -23.87
C ARG A 112 -20.13 -14.80 -23.77
N ASN A 113 -19.16 -15.05 -22.87
CA ASN A 113 -18.61 -16.39 -22.68
C ASN A 113 -19.64 -17.34 -22.05
N LEU A 114 -20.33 -16.89 -21.01
CA LEU A 114 -21.40 -17.64 -20.33
C LEU A 114 -22.57 -17.94 -21.30
N LEU A 115 -22.91 -17.00 -22.19
CA LEU A 115 -23.92 -17.20 -23.24
C LEU A 115 -23.49 -18.22 -24.31
N LYS A 116 -22.19 -18.31 -24.62
CA LYS A 116 -21.67 -19.35 -25.51
C LYS A 116 -21.80 -20.74 -24.87
N ASP A 117 -21.50 -20.83 -23.57
CA ASP A 117 -21.56 -22.09 -22.83
C ASP A 117 -23.00 -22.60 -22.66
N LEU A 118 -23.98 -21.69 -22.64
CA LEU A 118 -25.41 -22.04 -22.65
C LEU A 118 -25.89 -22.68 -23.96
N GLN A 119 -25.14 -22.54 -25.08
CA GLN A 119 -25.53 -22.98 -26.43
C GLN A 119 -27.03 -22.79 -26.72
N PRO A 120 -27.54 -21.54 -26.66
CA PRO A 120 -28.96 -21.30 -26.90
C PRO A 120 -29.34 -21.82 -28.29
N LYS A 121 -30.38 -22.66 -28.34
CA LYS A 121 -31.02 -23.03 -29.61
C LYS A 121 -31.77 -21.80 -30.09
N ILE A 122 -31.22 -21.14 -31.11
CA ILE A 122 -31.85 -20.00 -31.81
C ILE A 122 -32.88 -20.55 -32.80
#